data_AF-A0A516KFQ3-F1
#
_entry.id   AF-A0A516KFQ3-F1
#
_cell.length_a   1.000
_cell.length_b   1.000
_cell.length_c   1.000
_cell.angle_alpha   90.00
_cell.angle_beta   90.00
_cell.angle_gamma   90.00
#
_symmetry.space_group_name_H-M   'P 1'
#
loop_
_entity.id
_entity.type
_entity.pdbx_description
1 polymer ?
#
loop_
_entity_poly.entity_id
_entity_poly.type
_entity_poly.pdbx_seq_one_letter_code
_entity_poly.pdbx_strand_id
1 'polypeptide(L)'
;MKYLFSYGLTIVVLLISTFVSWYEGSAIRLNPWEWKYTAFFSTWWHGEIKSEADIVQLDHFLYAAKFAPFFPFLMFASASFVVALTLYLTLKDKKFVVSLFSMCMIYAFIGICLRNADTIGGQLFEKSCYCLGALYFLSAIHSSRRIPNVTF
;
A
#
# COMPACT_ATOMS: atom_id res chain seq x y z
N MET A 1 -20.32 -16.43 -4.83
CA MET A 1 -20.46 -16.37 -3.36
C MET A 1 -19.11 -16.21 -2.64
N LYS A 2 -18.19 -17.19 -2.70
CA LYS A 2 -16.90 -17.13 -1.97
C LYS A 2 -16.08 -15.85 -2.21
N TYR A 3 -15.87 -15.46 -3.47
CA TYR A 3 -15.09 -14.26 -3.81
C TYR A 3 -15.75 -12.96 -3.34
N LEU A 4 -17.08 -12.87 -3.43
CA LEU A 4 -17.84 -11.69 -2.97
C LEU A 4 -17.77 -11.54 -1.45
N PHE A 5 -17.85 -12.66 -0.71
CA PHE A 5 -17.69 -12.65 0.74
C PHE A 5 -16.28 -12.21 1.15
N SER A 6 -15.24 -12.78 0.54
CA SER A 6 -13.86 -12.36 0.78
C SER A 6 -13.65 -10.88 0.42
N TYR A 7 -14.19 -10.42 -0.71
CA TYR A 7 -14.10 -9.02 -1.15
C TYR A 7 -14.74 -8.07 -0.12
N GLY A 8 -15.97 -8.38 0.33
CA GLY A 8 -16.66 -7.59 1.36
C GLY A 8 -15.90 -7.57 2.69
N LEU A 9 -15.41 -8.73 3.16
CA LEU A 9 -14.63 -8.80 4.39
C LEU A 9 -13.33 -7.99 4.29
N THR A 10 -12.62 -8.08 3.17
CA THR A 10 -11.39 -7.29 2.98
C THR A 10 -11.68 -5.79 2.93
N ILE A 11 -12.79 -5.36 2.34
CA ILE A 11 -13.19 -3.94 2.38
C ILE A 11 -13.44 -3.48 3.81
N VAL A 12 -14.11 -4.26 4.64
CA VAL A 12 -14.33 -3.91 6.05
C VAL A 12 -12.99 -3.76 6.79
N VAL A 13 -12.06 -4.70 6.59
CA VAL A 13 -10.71 -4.62 7.16
C VAL A 13 -9.97 -3.37 6.66
N LEU A 14 -10.06 -3.07 5.37
CA LEU A 14 -9.45 -1.88 4.76
C LEU A 14 -9.99 -0.60 5.39
N LEU A 15 -11.30 -0.48 5.55
CA LEU A 15 -11.93 0.70 6.15
C LEU A 15 -11.52 0.87 7.61
N ILE A 16 -11.61 -0.19 8.43
CA ILE A 16 -11.24 -0.15 9.84
C ILE A 16 -9.76 0.22 9.99
N SER A 17 -8.86 -0.45 9.25
CA SER A 17 -7.43 -0.15 9.30
C SER A 17 -7.11 1.26 8.82
N THR A 18 -7.84 1.79 7.83
CA THR A 18 -7.73 3.18 7.38
C THR A 18 -8.09 4.15 8.51
N PHE A 19 -9.24 3.97 9.16
CA PHE A 19 -9.66 4.85 10.27
C PHE A 19 -8.70 4.81 11.45
N VAL A 20 -8.24 3.62 11.84
CA VAL A 20 -7.30 3.49 12.96
C VAL A 20 -5.94 4.08 12.61
N SER A 21 -5.40 3.80 11.42
CA SER A 21 -4.15 4.39 10.94
C SER A 21 -4.22 5.92 10.87
N TRP A 22 -5.36 6.45 10.42
CA TRP A 22 -5.59 7.90 10.40
C TRP A 22 -5.62 8.52 11.80
N TYR A 23 -6.27 7.83 12.76
CA TYR A 23 -6.33 8.25 14.16
C TYR A 23 -4.96 8.20 14.82
N GLU A 24 -4.24 7.08 14.75
CA GLU A 24 -2.89 6.95 15.31
C GLU A 24 -1.93 7.97 14.69
N GLY A 25 -2.08 8.19 13.39
CA GLY A 25 -1.32 9.16 12.62
C GLY A 25 -1.53 10.61 13.03
N SER A 26 -2.71 10.95 13.58
CA SER A 26 -3.03 12.32 14.00
C SER A 26 -2.12 12.86 15.12
N ALA A 27 -1.41 11.96 15.81
CA ALA A 27 -0.39 12.30 16.79
C ALA A 27 0.78 13.13 16.23
N ILE A 28 0.95 13.21 14.89
CA ILE A 28 1.90 14.15 14.26
C ILE A 28 1.63 15.60 14.67
N ARG A 29 0.36 15.98 14.88
CA ARG A 29 -0.01 17.35 15.30
C ARG A 29 0.59 17.70 16.64
N LEU A 30 0.66 16.73 17.55
CA LEU A 30 1.23 16.91 18.88
C LEU A 30 2.76 16.86 18.90
N ASN A 31 3.43 16.60 17.77
CA ASN A 31 4.87 16.43 17.68
C ASN A 31 5.52 17.33 16.62
N PRO A 32 5.69 18.65 16.90
CA PRO A 32 6.28 19.61 15.96
C PRO A 32 7.67 19.25 15.44
N TRP A 33 8.48 18.58 16.25
CA TRP A 33 9.82 18.11 15.86
C TRP A 33 9.80 17.14 14.67
N GLU A 34 8.72 16.40 14.49
CA GLU A 34 8.57 15.42 13.41
C GLU A 34 8.05 16.04 12.10
N TRP A 35 7.58 17.28 12.11
CA TRP A 35 6.99 17.91 10.92
C TRP A 35 7.99 17.99 9.77
N LYS A 36 9.23 18.39 10.06
CA LYS A 36 10.30 18.47 9.06
C LYS A 36 10.58 17.15 8.35
N TYR A 37 10.35 16.02 9.02
CA TYR A 37 10.69 14.69 8.51
C TYR A 37 9.49 13.91 7.98
N THR A 38 8.29 14.23 8.45
CA THR A 38 7.10 13.38 8.27
C THR A 38 5.91 14.14 7.67
N ALA A 39 5.89 15.48 7.75
CA ALA A 39 4.82 16.29 7.14
C ALA A 39 5.13 16.65 5.68
N PHE A 40 5.39 15.62 4.87
CA PHE A 40 5.81 15.77 3.48
C PHE A 40 4.73 16.43 2.62
N PHE A 41 3.49 15.96 2.72
CA PHE A 41 2.39 16.48 1.90
C PHE A 41 1.99 17.89 2.32
N SER A 42 2.02 18.20 3.61
CA SER A 42 1.78 19.54 4.13
C SER A 42 2.84 20.51 3.67
N THR A 43 4.12 20.11 3.70
CA THR A 43 5.21 20.95 3.22
C THR A 43 5.10 21.19 1.72
N TRP A 44 4.70 20.17 0.96
CA TRP A 44 4.50 20.29 -0.48
C TRP A 44 3.31 21.20 -0.85
N TRP A 45 2.24 21.17 -0.06
CA TRP A 45 1.02 21.95 -0.34
C TRP A 45 1.05 23.38 0.21
N HIS A 46 1.55 23.57 1.43
CA HIS A 46 1.54 24.85 2.16
C HIS A 46 2.92 25.51 2.27
N GLY A 47 4.00 24.82 1.92
CA GLY A 47 5.36 25.30 2.15
C GLY A 47 5.79 25.11 3.61
N GLU A 48 6.26 26.16 4.27
CA GLU A 48 6.69 26.07 5.67
C GLU A 48 5.49 25.93 6.61
N ILE A 49 5.51 24.88 7.43
CA ILE A 49 4.43 24.54 8.38
C ILE A 49 4.60 25.43 9.63
N LYS A 50 3.61 26.28 9.89
CA LYS A 50 3.65 27.25 11.01
C LYS A 50 2.76 26.81 12.17
N SER A 51 1.75 25.99 11.91
CA SER A 51 0.86 25.46 12.93
C SER A 51 0.39 24.04 12.62
N GLU A 52 -0.16 23.38 13.63
CA GLU A 52 -0.81 22.06 13.51
C GLU A 52 -1.96 22.04 12.50
N ALA A 53 -2.62 23.18 12.28
CA ALA A 53 -3.73 23.29 11.34
C ALA A 53 -3.28 23.18 9.89
N ASP A 54 -2.01 23.45 9.61
CA ASP A 54 -1.42 23.34 8.27
C ASP A 54 -1.16 21.88 7.89
N ILE A 55 -1.30 20.94 8.85
CA ILE A 55 -1.06 19.52 8.64
C ILE A 55 -2.25 18.86 7.93
N VAL A 56 -1.99 18.45 6.70
CA VAL A 56 -2.89 17.71 5.83
C VAL A 56 -3.04 16.26 6.34
N GLN A 57 -4.25 15.73 6.21
CA GLN A 57 -4.62 14.39 6.69
C GLN A 57 -3.74 13.26 6.12
N LEU A 58 -3.16 13.44 4.92
CA LEU A 58 -2.27 12.44 4.32
C LEU A 58 -1.00 12.22 5.16
N ASP A 59 -0.49 13.26 5.82
CA ASP A 59 0.69 13.12 6.68
C ASP A 59 0.41 12.32 7.94
N HIS A 60 -0.85 12.19 8.36
CA HIS A 60 -1.22 11.29 9.45
C HIS A 60 -0.86 9.84 9.07
N PHE A 61 -1.19 9.39 7.86
CA PHE A 61 -0.87 8.03 7.42
C PHE A 61 0.65 7.79 7.32
N LEU A 62 1.41 8.80 6.91
CA LEU A 62 2.87 8.71 6.83
C LEU A 62 3.48 8.62 8.23
N TYR A 63 2.95 9.39 9.19
CA TYR A 63 3.35 9.32 10.59
C TYR A 63 3.03 7.96 11.23
N ALA A 64 1.80 7.46 11.02
CA ALA A 64 1.41 6.14 11.48
C ALA A 64 2.30 5.06 10.86
N ALA A 65 2.57 5.12 9.54
CA ALA A 65 3.44 4.16 8.88
C ALA A 65 4.87 4.13 9.45
N LYS A 66 5.36 5.26 9.97
CA LYS A 66 6.69 5.38 10.59
C LYS A 66 6.72 4.86 12.03
N PHE A 67 5.73 5.23 12.85
CA PHE A 67 5.76 5.02 14.31
C PHE A 67 4.77 3.99 14.86
N ALA A 68 3.66 3.74 14.16
CA ALA A 68 2.62 2.76 14.51
C ALA A 68 2.24 1.91 13.27
N PRO A 69 3.17 1.11 12.71
CA PRO A 69 3.04 0.58 11.35
C PRO A 69 2.01 -0.54 11.18
N PHE A 70 1.43 -1.07 12.26
CA PHE A 70 0.55 -2.24 12.20
C PHE A 70 -0.72 -2.01 11.36
N PHE A 71 -1.49 -0.97 11.67
CA PHE A 71 -2.68 -0.62 10.91
C PHE A 71 -2.39 -0.08 9.50
N PRO A 72 -1.38 0.79 9.30
CA PRO A 72 -0.87 1.12 7.96
C PRO A 72 -0.52 -0.11 7.12
N PHE A 73 0.12 -1.13 7.70
CA PHE A 73 0.45 -2.37 7.01
C PHE A 73 -0.81 -3.18 6.65
N LEU A 74 -1.77 -3.32 7.58
CA LEU A 74 -3.06 -3.96 7.31
C LEU A 74 -3.83 -3.25 6.19
N MET A 75 -3.85 -1.91 6.22
CA MET A 75 -4.45 -1.07 5.17
C MET A 75 -3.78 -1.34 3.83
N PHE A 76 -2.44 -1.35 3.77
CA PHE A 76 -1.67 -1.62 2.56
C PHE A 76 -1.90 -3.03 2.01
N ALA A 77 -1.88 -4.05 2.86
CA ALA A 77 -2.09 -5.44 2.46
C ALA A 77 -3.53 -5.69 1.97
N SER A 78 -4.52 -5.14 2.67
CA SER A 78 -5.93 -5.27 2.28
C SER A 78 -6.24 -4.50 0.99
N ALA A 79 -5.68 -3.30 0.81
CA ALA A 79 -5.78 -2.56 -0.46
C ALA A 79 -5.18 -3.35 -1.63
N SER A 80 -3.99 -3.93 -1.44
CA SER A 80 -3.36 -4.80 -2.43
C SER A 80 -4.26 -5.98 -2.80
N PHE A 81 -4.86 -6.64 -1.81
CA PHE A 81 -5.77 -7.76 -2.06
C PHE A 81 -7.04 -7.34 -2.82
N VAL A 82 -7.64 -6.21 -2.48
CA VAL A 82 -8.81 -5.66 -3.20
C VAL A 82 -8.46 -5.39 -4.66
N VAL A 83 -7.27 -4.82 -4.93
CA VAL A 83 -6.78 -4.60 -6.30
C VAL A 83 -6.59 -5.94 -7.02
N ALA A 84 -5.90 -6.91 -6.42
CA ALA A 84 -5.69 -8.23 -7.03
C ALA A 84 -7.02 -8.92 -7.37
N LEU A 85 -8.00 -8.87 -6.47
CA LEU A 85 -9.31 -9.48 -6.68
C LEU A 85 -10.11 -8.73 -7.75
N THR A 86 -10.00 -7.40 -7.80
CA THR A 86 -10.61 -6.58 -8.86
C THR A 86 -10.02 -6.94 -10.23
N LEU A 87 -8.69 -7.04 -10.34
CA LEU A 87 -8.02 -7.45 -11.58
C LEU A 87 -8.45 -8.85 -12.01
N TYR A 88 -8.58 -9.79 -11.06
CA TYR A 88 -9.02 -11.16 -11.34
C TYR A 88 -10.46 -11.23 -11.85
N LEU A 89 -11.36 -10.39 -11.34
CA LEU A 89 -12.76 -10.37 -11.75
C LEU A 89 -13.00 -9.61 -13.07
N THR A 90 -12.14 -8.64 -13.40
CA THR A 90 -12.34 -7.73 -14.54
C THR A 90 -11.53 -8.10 -15.76
N LEU A 91 -10.29 -8.56 -15.59
CA LEU A 91 -9.37 -8.86 -16.69
C LEU A 91 -9.37 -10.36 -17.04
N LYS A 92 -9.17 -10.64 -18.33
CA LYS A 92 -9.10 -12.02 -18.86
C LYS A 92 -7.72 -12.34 -19.41
N ASP A 93 -7.36 -13.62 -19.33
CA ASP A 93 -6.21 -14.26 -19.97
C ASP A 93 -4.92 -13.43 -19.88
N LYS A 94 -4.40 -12.99 -21.04
CA LYS A 94 -3.12 -12.27 -21.18
C LYS A 94 -3.13 -10.92 -20.46
N LYS A 95 -4.25 -10.19 -20.48
CA LYS A 95 -4.35 -8.87 -19.83
C LYS A 95 -4.22 -9.00 -18.31
N PHE A 96 -4.80 -10.06 -17.74
CA PHE A 96 -4.66 -10.35 -16.31
C PHE A 96 -3.20 -10.65 -15.95
N VAL A 97 -2.52 -11.52 -16.70
CA VAL A 97 -1.10 -11.84 -16.47
C VAL A 97 -0.21 -10.60 -16.57
N VAL A 98 -0.39 -9.78 -17.60
CA VAL A 98 0.35 -8.52 -17.77
C VAL A 98 0.12 -7.60 -16.56
N SER A 99 -1.13 -7.46 -16.10
CA SER A 99 -1.44 -6.62 -14.95
C SER A 99 -0.76 -7.08 -13.65
N LEU A 100 -0.66 -8.40 -13.41
CA LEU A 100 0.05 -8.95 -12.26
C LEU A 100 1.55 -8.68 -12.34
N PHE A 101 2.14 -8.79 -13.54
CA PHE A 101 3.54 -8.46 -13.76
C PHE A 101 3.81 -6.96 -13.55
N SER A 102 2.91 -6.09 -14.03
CA SER A 102 2.97 -4.65 -13.74
C SER A 102 2.92 -4.35 -12.25
N MET A 103 2.05 -5.02 -11.49
CA MET A 103 1.99 -4.86 -10.03
C MET A 103 3.29 -5.30 -9.34
N CYS A 104 3.89 -6.42 -9.77
CA CYS A 104 5.21 -6.84 -9.29
C CYS A 104 6.26 -5.73 -9.48
N MET A 105 6.33 -5.14 -10.67
CA MET A 105 7.28 -4.07 -10.97
C MET A 105 7.03 -2.82 -10.12
N ILE A 106 5.77 -2.45 -9.91
CA ILE A 106 5.39 -1.31 -9.05
C ILE A 106 5.85 -1.56 -7.61
N TYR A 107 5.55 -2.73 -7.03
CA TYR A 107 5.98 -3.04 -5.66
C TYR A 107 7.50 -3.15 -5.52
N ALA A 108 8.20 -3.69 -6.52
CA ALA A 108 9.66 -3.71 -6.53
C ALA A 108 10.25 -2.30 -6.57
N PHE A 109 9.68 -1.41 -7.40
CA PHE A 109 10.09 -0.01 -7.48
C PHE A 109 9.88 0.72 -6.15
N ILE A 110 8.69 0.59 -5.54
CA ILE A 110 8.39 1.17 -4.23
C ILE A 110 9.36 0.64 -3.17
N GLY A 111 9.64 -0.67 -3.16
CA GLY A 111 10.62 -1.27 -2.24
C GLY A 111 12.02 -0.68 -2.43
N ILE A 112 12.47 -0.47 -3.67
CA ILE A 112 13.76 0.17 -3.95
C ILE A 112 13.80 1.61 -3.40
N CYS A 113 12.73 2.38 -3.56
CA CYS A 113 12.65 3.74 -3.01
C CYS A 113 12.72 3.77 -1.47
N LEU A 114 12.26 2.72 -0.81
CA LEU A 114 12.22 2.60 0.67
C LEU A 114 13.47 1.96 1.28
N ARG A 115 14.42 1.47 0.46
CA ARG A 115 15.57 0.67 0.91
C ARG A 115 16.45 1.31 1.98
N ASN A 116 16.52 2.63 2.02
CA ASN A 116 17.36 3.37 2.96
C ASN A 116 16.55 3.94 4.14
N ALA A 117 15.39 3.36 4.46
CA ALA A 117 14.58 3.83 5.57
C ALA A 117 15.19 3.41 6.91
N ASP A 118 15.58 4.39 7.73
CA ASP A 118 16.16 4.16 9.06
C ASP A 118 15.12 3.79 10.13
N THR A 119 13.84 3.81 9.78
CA THR A 119 12.74 3.60 10.73
C THR A 119 12.24 2.15 10.69
N ILE A 120 11.83 1.62 11.85
CA ILE A 120 11.25 0.27 11.96
C ILE A 120 10.06 0.12 11.00
N GLY A 121 9.19 1.13 10.95
CA GLY A 121 8.05 1.17 10.03
C GLY A 121 8.48 1.13 8.56
N GLY A 122 9.44 1.98 8.17
CA GLY A 122 9.98 1.98 6.80
C GLY A 122 10.57 0.65 6.37
N GLN A 123 11.37 0.01 7.23
CA GLN A 123 11.94 -1.32 6.96
C GLN A 123 10.86 -2.40 6.84
N LEU A 124 9.79 -2.31 7.65
CA LEU A 124 8.65 -3.21 7.53
C LEU A 124 7.96 -3.03 6.18
N PHE A 125 7.72 -1.79 5.75
CA PHE A 125 7.09 -1.50 4.46
C PHE A 125 7.96 -1.92 3.27
N GLU A 126 9.27 -1.71 3.33
CA GLU A 126 10.21 -2.18 2.32
C GLU A 126 10.10 -3.71 2.13
N LYS A 127 10.25 -4.47 3.22
CA LYS A 127 10.15 -5.94 3.19
C LYS A 127 8.79 -6.40 2.69
N SER A 128 7.72 -5.74 3.15
CA SER A 128 6.35 -6.03 2.72
C SER A 128 6.15 -5.82 1.22
N CYS A 129 6.73 -4.77 0.64
CA CYS A 129 6.69 -4.51 -0.79
C CYS A 129 7.36 -5.63 -1.59
N TYR A 130 8.55 -6.08 -1.18
CA TYR A 130 9.22 -7.19 -1.85
C TYR A 130 8.46 -8.51 -1.71
N CYS A 131 7.89 -8.80 -0.53
CA CYS A 131 7.05 -9.98 -0.32
C CYS A 131 5.80 -9.96 -1.21
N LEU A 132 5.06 -8.85 -1.27
CA LEU A 132 3.90 -8.73 -2.15
C LEU A 132 4.29 -8.81 -3.62
N GLY A 133 5.37 -8.14 -4.03
CA GLY A 133 5.91 -8.20 -5.39
C GLY A 133 6.20 -9.65 -5.82
N ALA A 134 6.86 -10.42 -4.96
CA ALA A 134 7.11 -11.84 -5.20
C ALA A 134 5.82 -12.65 -5.34
N LEU A 135 4.80 -12.40 -4.50
CA LEU A 135 3.50 -13.06 -4.61
C LEU A 135 2.79 -12.74 -5.93
N TYR A 136 2.85 -11.48 -6.39
CA TYR A 136 2.33 -11.08 -7.71
C TYR A 136 3.05 -11.77 -8.85
N PHE A 137 4.39 -11.87 -8.77
CA PHE A 137 5.20 -12.57 -9.77
C PHE A 137 4.85 -14.06 -9.85
N LEU A 138 4.77 -14.75 -8.72
CA LEU A 138 4.38 -16.17 -8.66
C LEU A 138 2.96 -16.37 -9.20
N SER A 139 2.04 -15.45 -8.87
CA SER A 139 0.67 -15.48 -9.38
C SER A 139 0.61 -15.26 -10.89
N ALA A 140 1.47 -14.40 -11.44
CA ALA A 140 1.58 -14.16 -12.88
C ALA A 140 2.09 -15.41 -13.62
N ILE A 141 3.12 -16.07 -13.10
CA ILE A 141 3.66 -17.33 -13.66
C ILE A 141 2.61 -18.44 -13.60
N HIS A 142 1.92 -18.60 -12.46
CA HIS A 142 0.89 -19.61 -12.32
C HIS A 142 -0.27 -19.38 -13.31
N SER A 143 -0.66 -18.12 -13.49
CA SER A 143 -1.75 -17.74 -14.39
C SER A 143 -1.35 -17.86 -15.86
N SER A 144 -0.10 -17.58 -16.22
CA SER A 144 0.38 -17.68 -17.62
C SER A 144 0.39 -19.11 -18.12
N ARG A 145 0.71 -20.10 -17.26
CA ARG A 145 0.67 -21.54 -17.59
C ARG A 145 -0.73 -22.04 -17.96
N ARG A 146 -1.80 -21.33 -17.58
CA ARG A 146 -3.19 -21.71 -17.86
C ARG A 146 -3.72 -21.15 -19.18
N ILE A 147 -3.01 -20.24 -19.82
CA ILE A 147 -3.41 -19.68 -21.11
C ILE A 147 -2.98 -20.70 -22.18
N PRO A 148 -3.92 -21.31 -22.92
CA PRO A 148 -3.56 -22.23 -23.99
C PRO A 148 -2.70 -21.49 -25.03
N ASN A 149 -1.60 -22.10 -25.45
CA ASN A 149 -0.82 -21.62 -26.58
C ASN A 149 -1.72 -21.72 -27.82
N VAL A 150 -2.31 -20.60 -28.23
CA VAL A 150 -2.91 -20.48 -29.56
C VAL A 150 -1.73 -20.42 -30.53
N THR A 151 -1.28 -21.58 -30.99
CA THR A 151 -0.47 -21.72 -32.20
C THR A 151 -1.31 -21.23 -33.37
N PHE A 152 -0.88 -20.15 -34.01
CA PHE A 152 -1.41 -19.71 -35.30
C PHE A 152 -0.94 -20.67 -36.41
#